data_AF-A0A7S2VGA4-F1
#
_entry.id   AF-A0A7S2VGA4-F1
#
_cell.length_a   1.000
_cell.length_b   1.000
_cell.length_c   1.000
_cell.angle_alpha   90.00
_cell.angle_beta   90.00
_cell.angle_gamma   90.00
#
_symmetry.space_group_name_H-M   'P 1'
#
loop_
_entity.id
_entity.type
_entity.pdbx_description
1 polymer ?
#
loop_
_entity_poly.entity_id
_entity_poly.type
_entity_poly.pdbx_seq_one_letter_code
_entity_poly.pdbx_strand_id
1 'polypeptide(L)'
;MHQSSATTAASSSTGAVKRPPADPQGPVLELLRTFGVQGRGNYYDSKIRGKHLRLDNSKVPGSSAPARRGPAPTGRSAGRHKEAQSADQWAGFKYEDFAPLRELWATYIEDLQPGSGAQLAQALAMADLHGCTLEVVSARNPGCVRTRGTVLEETQRTFRVITADSRIK
;
A
#
# COMPACT_ATOMS: atom_id res chain seq x y z
N MET A 1 19.88 10.32 -69.20
CA MET A 1 19.93 11.59 -68.44
C MET A 1 18.56 12.24 -68.51
N HIS A 2 17.93 12.48 -67.34
CA HIS A 2 17.00 13.59 -67.00
C HIS A 2 15.85 13.94 -67.99
N GLN A 3 14.58 14.12 -67.64
CA GLN A 3 13.81 14.26 -66.39
C GLN A 3 12.30 14.28 -66.75
N SER A 4 11.45 14.18 -65.72
CA SER A 4 10.06 14.71 -65.62
C SER A 4 8.94 13.66 -65.64
N SER A 5 8.30 13.42 -64.48
CA SER A 5 7.00 14.05 -64.17
C SER A 5 6.41 13.57 -62.83
N ALA A 6 6.15 14.57 -61.98
CA ALA A 6 4.98 14.77 -61.14
C ALA A 6 4.43 13.63 -60.26
N THR A 7 4.77 13.74 -58.98
CA THR A 7 3.93 13.41 -57.82
C THR A 7 2.53 14.04 -57.94
N THR A 8 1.47 13.23 -57.83
CA THR A 8 0.15 13.69 -57.38
C THR A 8 -0.29 12.84 -56.19
N ALA A 9 -0.58 13.51 -55.09
CA ALA A 9 -1.00 12.94 -53.83
C ALA A 9 -2.39 12.29 -53.95
N ALA A 10 -2.50 11.06 -53.47
CA ALA A 10 -3.77 10.46 -53.08
C ALA A 10 -3.86 10.50 -51.56
N SER A 11 -4.79 11.32 -51.08
CA SER A 11 -5.25 11.41 -49.70
C SER A 11 -5.83 10.08 -49.21
N SER A 12 -5.18 9.43 -48.24
CA SER A 12 -5.81 8.38 -47.46
C SER A 12 -6.36 8.98 -46.17
N SER A 13 -7.68 9.16 -46.18
CA SER A 13 -8.51 9.38 -45.00
C SER A 13 -8.16 8.34 -43.92
N THR A 14 -7.71 8.81 -42.75
CA THR A 14 -7.53 7.97 -41.57
C THR A 14 -8.90 7.57 -41.02
N GLY A 15 -9.50 6.57 -41.66
CA GLY A 15 -10.66 5.87 -41.15
C GLY A 15 -10.32 5.28 -39.78
N ALA A 16 -11.18 5.52 -38.79
CA ALA A 16 -11.06 4.93 -37.46
C ALA A 16 -11.02 3.40 -37.59
N VAL A 17 -9.83 2.82 -37.43
CA VAL A 17 -9.63 1.37 -37.40
C VAL A 17 -10.47 0.82 -36.25
N LYS A 18 -11.55 0.09 -36.57
CA LYS A 18 -12.31 -0.70 -35.58
C LYS A 18 -11.34 -1.69 -34.97
N ARG A 19 -10.91 -1.41 -33.74
CA ARG A 19 -9.96 -2.25 -33.01
C ARG A 19 -10.57 -3.64 -32.80
N PRO A 20 -9.75 -4.71 -32.87
CA PRO A 20 -10.24 -6.07 -32.72
C PRO A 20 -10.91 -6.28 -31.36
N PRO A 21 -11.95 -7.13 -31.29
CA PRO A 21 -12.69 -7.40 -30.06
C PRO A 21 -11.80 -8.02 -28.97
N ALA A 22 -12.31 -8.08 -27.74
CA ALA A 22 -11.60 -8.70 -26.63
C ALA A 22 -11.34 -10.17 -26.90
N ASP A 23 -10.10 -10.61 -26.71
CA ASP A 23 -9.76 -12.02 -26.76
C ASP A 23 -10.56 -12.74 -25.65
N PRO A 24 -11.47 -13.66 -26.02
CA PRO A 24 -12.33 -14.36 -25.07
C PRO A 24 -11.54 -15.23 -24.07
N GLN A 25 -10.31 -15.63 -24.40
CA GLN A 25 -9.42 -16.42 -23.54
C GLN A 25 -8.28 -15.57 -22.95
N GLY A 26 -8.35 -14.25 -23.09
CA GLY A 26 -7.34 -13.36 -22.55
C GLY A 26 -7.33 -13.33 -21.01
N PRO A 27 -6.16 -13.14 -20.39
CA PRO A 27 -6.00 -13.20 -18.93
C PRO A 27 -6.87 -12.16 -18.18
N VAL A 28 -7.24 -11.06 -18.85
CA VAL A 28 -8.08 -10.02 -18.24
C VAL A 28 -9.56 -10.42 -18.16
N LEU A 29 -10.11 -11.11 -19.16
CA LEU A 29 -11.50 -11.58 -19.10
C LEU A 29 -11.63 -12.77 -18.13
N GLU A 30 -10.58 -13.57 -18.01
CA GLU A 30 -10.46 -14.61 -16.99
C GLU A 30 -10.46 -14.02 -15.58
N LEU A 31 -9.66 -12.98 -15.34
CA LEU A 31 -9.66 -12.29 -14.05
C LEU A 31 -11.05 -11.73 -13.71
N LEU A 32 -11.75 -11.12 -14.68
CA LEU A 32 -13.13 -10.66 -14.50
C LEU A 32 -14.12 -11.80 -14.23
N ARG A 33 -13.84 -13.02 -14.70
CA ARG A 33 -14.62 -14.22 -14.39
C ARG A 33 -14.41 -14.63 -12.93
N THR A 34 -13.17 -14.63 -12.46
CA THR A 34 -12.81 -14.95 -11.06
C THR A 34 -13.46 -13.97 -10.08
N PHE A 35 -13.55 -12.69 -10.43
CA PHE A 35 -14.21 -11.67 -9.60
C PHE A 35 -15.72 -11.53 -9.84
N GLY A 36 -16.35 -12.44 -10.59
CA GLY A 36 -17.81 -12.52 -10.72
C GLY A 36 -18.48 -11.40 -11.53
N VAL A 37 -17.73 -10.65 -12.35
CA VAL A 37 -18.29 -9.55 -13.15
C VAL A 37 -19.17 -10.12 -14.27
N GLN A 38 -20.40 -9.61 -14.37
CA GLN A 38 -21.37 -9.96 -15.43
C GLN A 38 -21.12 -9.11 -16.68
N GLY A 39 -21.38 -9.65 -17.88
CA GLY A 39 -21.22 -8.90 -19.13
C GLY A 39 -19.76 -8.53 -19.47
N ARG A 40 -18.83 -9.45 -19.24
CA ARG A 40 -17.37 -9.25 -19.20
C ARG A 40 -16.77 -8.58 -20.45
N GLY A 41 -17.19 -8.98 -21.65
CA GLY A 41 -16.68 -8.39 -22.90
C GLY A 41 -17.02 -6.90 -23.02
N ASN A 42 -18.29 -6.56 -22.81
CA ASN A 42 -18.76 -5.17 -22.83
C ASN A 42 -18.18 -4.36 -21.67
N TYR A 43 -18.03 -4.98 -20.50
CA TYR A 43 -17.42 -4.35 -19.32
C TYR A 43 -15.95 -4.02 -19.55
N TYR A 44 -15.17 -4.98 -20.07
CA TYR A 44 -13.76 -4.78 -20.40
C TYR A 44 -13.58 -3.65 -21.41
N ASP A 45 -14.32 -3.68 -22.52
CA ASP A 45 -14.19 -2.68 -23.59
C ASP A 45 -14.59 -1.27 -23.14
N SER A 46 -15.57 -1.15 -22.24
CA SER A 46 -16.06 0.16 -21.78
C SER A 46 -15.34 0.70 -20.54
N LYS A 47 -14.86 -0.14 -19.63
CA LYS A 47 -14.35 0.27 -18.30
C LYS A 47 -12.85 0.06 -18.11
N ILE A 48 -12.22 -0.83 -18.87
CA ILE A 48 -10.83 -1.21 -18.65
C ILE A 48 -9.97 -0.90 -19.87
N ARG A 49 -10.41 -1.33 -21.06
CA ARG A 49 -9.62 -1.22 -22.28
C ARG A 49 -9.32 0.25 -22.61
N GLY A 50 -8.03 0.58 -22.69
CA GLY A 50 -7.55 1.92 -23.04
C GLY A 50 -7.72 2.96 -21.94
N LYS A 51 -8.17 2.57 -20.75
CA LYS A 51 -8.25 3.47 -19.58
C LYS A 51 -7.05 3.25 -18.68
N HIS A 52 -6.43 4.33 -18.25
CA HIS A 52 -5.35 4.27 -17.26
C HIS A 52 -6.00 4.05 -15.88
N LEU A 53 -5.94 2.81 -15.39
CA LEU A 53 -6.42 2.45 -14.07
C LEU A 53 -5.29 2.66 -13.06
N ARG A 54 -5.52 3.52 -12.08
CA ARG A 54 -4.65 3.57 -10.90
C ARG A 54 -4.97 2.36 -10.04
N LEU A 55 -3.95 1.53 -9.77
CA LEU A 55 -4.07 0.35 -8.90
C LEU A 55 -3.89 0.71 -7.41
N ASP A 56 -3.89 2.00 -7.10
CA ASP A 56 -3.80 2.48 -5.71
C ASP A 56 -5.09 2.12 -4.98
N ASN A 57 -4.95 1.31 -3.94
CA ASN A 57 -6.02 0.76 -3.11
C ASN A 57 -6.70 1.87 -2.31
N SER A 58 -7.52 2.68 -2.98
CA SER A 58 -8.37 3.67 -2.34
C SER A 58 -9.55 2.89 -1.77
N LYS A 59 -9.66 2.78 -0.44
CA LYS A 59 -10.87 2.27 0.20
C LYS A 59 -12.08 2.99 -0.41
N VAL A 60 -12.99 2.25 -1.03
CA VAL A 60 -14.32 2.78 -1.33
C VAL A 60 -15.35 1.77 -0.88
N PRO A 61 -16.17 2.11 0.13
CA PRO A 61 -17.54 1.67 0.18
C PRO A 61 -18.43 2.88 -0.13
N GLY A 62 -19.10 2.83 -1.29
CA GLY A 62 -20.31 3.60 -1.63
C GLY A 62 -20.30 5.11 -1.40
N SER A 63 -20.09 5.90 -2.45
CA SER A 63 -20.86 7.14 -2.60
C SER A 63 -21.03 7.53 -4.07
N SER A 64 -22.28 7.64 -4.48
CA SER A 64 -22.71 8.42 -5.63
C SER A 64 -22.66 9.90 -5.24
N ALA A 65 -21.64 10.64 -5.69
CA ALA A 65 -21.62 12.10 -5.62
C ALA A 65 -21.03 12.69 -6.91
N PRO A 66 -21.58 13.80 -7.43
CA PRO A 66 -21.21 14.32 -8.75
C PRO A 66 -19.84 15.00 -8.71
N ALA A 67 -19.07 14.79 -9.77
CA ALA A 67 -17.71 15.30 -9.94
C ALA A 67 -17.67 16.83 -10.01
N ARG A 68 -17.18 17.48 -8.96
CA ARG A 68 -16.71 18.88 -9.04
C ARG A 68 -15.35 18.91 -9.71
N ARG A 69 -15.25 19.57 -10.88
CA ARG A 69 -13.99 19.85 -11.58
C ARG A 69 -13.24 20.96 -10.83
N GLY A 70 -12.26 20.58 -10.01
CA GLY A 70 -11.18 21.46 -9.54
C GLY A 70 -9.88 21.13 -10.29
N PRO A 71 -8.93 22.08 -10.42
CA PRO A 71 -7.66 21.82 -11.09
C PRO A 71 -6.80 20.86 -10.27
N ALA A 72 -6.13 19.93 -10.96
CA ALA A 72 -5.31 18.88 -10.35
C ALA A 72 -4.14 19.47 -9.54
N PRO A 73 -3.84 18.97 -8.33
CA PRO A 73 -2.66 19.41 -7.61
C PRO A 73 -1.41 18.88 -8.31
N THR A 74 -0.56 19.81 -8.75
CA THR A 74 0.82 19.55 -9.13
C THR A 74 1.62 19.25 -7.87
N GLY A 75 1.91 17.99 -7.62
CA GLY A 75 2.68 17.57 -6.46
C GLY A 75 3.49 16.33 -6.77
N ARG A 76 4.80 16.54 -6.97
CA ARG A 76 5.85 15.51 -6.87
C ARG A 76 5.50 14.59 -5.71
N SER A 77 5.41 13.28 -5.94
CA SER A 77 5.32 12.29 -4.86
C SER A 77 6.62 12.36 -4.07
N ALA A 78 6.69 13.25 -3.08
CA ALA A 78 7.62 13.10 -1.97
C ALA A 78 7.40 11.69 -1.42
N GLY A 79 8.50 10.96 -1.19
CA GLY A 79 8.47 9.54 -0.86
C GLY A 79 7.40 9.26 0.19
N ARG A 80 6.60 8.21 -0.05
CA ARG A 80 5.60 7.73 0.92
C ARG A 80 6.36 7.46 2.22
N HIS A 81 6.32 8.42 3.15
CA HIS A 81 6.71 8.18 4.52
C HIS A 81 5.82 7.02 4.99
N LYS A 82 6.41 6.04 5.70
CA LYS A 82 5.63 5.03 6.41
C LYS A 82 4.83 5.78 7.47
N GLU A 83 3.67 6.30 7.09
CA GLU A 83 2.71 6.92 7.99
C GLU A 83 2.00 5.82 8.75
N ALA A 84 1.77 6.07 10.04
CA ALA A 84 1.09 5.10 10.90
C ALA A 84 -0.29 4.80 10.32
N GLN A 85 -0.62 3.52 10.20
CA GLN A 85 -1.95 3.09 9.75
C GLN A 85 -3.02 3.56 10.76
N SER A 86 -4.28 3.66 10.31
CA SER A 86 -5.38 4.11 11.19
C SER A 86 -5.47 3.22 12.42
N ALA A 87 -5.63 3.85 13.60
CA ALA A 87 -5.83 3.15 14.87
C ALA A 87 -7.03 2.18 14.82
N ASP A 88 -8.00 2.44 13.95
CA ASP A 88 -9.20 1.62 13.77
C ASP A 88 -8.88 0.17 13.39
N GLN A 89 -7.76 -0.10 12.72
CA GLN A 89 -7.45 -1.48 12.31
C GLN A 89 -7.15 -2.39 13.50
N TRP A 90 -6.72 -1.79 14.61
CA TRP A 90 -6.35 -2.48 15.83
C TRP A 90 -7.47 -2.38 16.88
N ALA A 91 -8.61 -1.78 16.53
CA ALA A 91 -9.75 -1.66 17.42
C ALA A 91 -10.30 -3.05 17.77
N GLY A 92 -10.47 -3.31 19.07
CA GLY A 92 -11.04 -4.56 19.59
C GLY A 92 -10.02 -5.65 19.92
N PHE A 93 -8.75 -5.50 19.55
CA PHE A 93 -7.70 -6.42 19.99
C PHE A 93 -7.29 -6.17 21.44
N LYS A 94 -6.99 -7.25 22.15
CA LYS A 94 -6.50 -7.24 23.53
C LYS A 94 -5.00 -7.45 23.56
N TYR A 95 -4.38 -7.05 24.68
CA TYR A 95 -2.95 -7.24 24.89
C TYR A 95 -2.51 -8.72 24.81
N GLU A 96 -3.38 -9.62 25.28
CA GLU A 96 -3.16 -11.07 25.29
C GLU A 96 -3.13 -11.68 23.88
N ASP A 97 -3.88 -11.11 22.93
CA ASP A 97 -3.93 -11.59 21.55
C ASP A 97 -2.55 -11.52 20.87
N PHE A 98 -1.67 -10.64 21.37
CA PHE A 98 -0.30 -10.47 20.88
C PHE A 98 0.75 -11.29 21.65
N ALA A 99 0.34 -12.22 22.52
CA ALA A 99 1.28 -13.12 23.20
C ALA A 99 2.14 -13.94 22.23
N PRO A 100 1.59 -14.56 21.17
CA PRO A 100 2.39 -15.31 20.21
C PRO A 100 3.43 -14.43 19.50
N LEU A 101 3.09 -13.16 19.26
CA LEU A 101 3.99 -12.20 18.62
C LEU A 101 5.18 -11.83 19.52
N ARG A 102 4.96 -11.68 20.83
CA ARG A 102 6.03 -11.44 21.80
C ARG A 102 6.96 -12.63 21.93
N GLU A 103 6.40 -13.83 21.95
CA GLU A 103 7.16 -15.08 22.02
C GLU A 103 8.05 -15.25 20.78
N LEU A 104 7.48 -15.04 19.59
CA LEU A 104 8.24 -15.07 18.34
C LEU A 104 9.41 -14.08 18.35
N TRP A 105 9.18 -12.86 18.82
CA TRP A 105 10.23 -11.84 18.89
C TRP A 105 11.33 -12.22 19.89
N ALA A 106 10.96 -12.82 21.03
CA ALA A 106 11.92 -13.30 22.03
C ALA A 106 12.83 -14.40 21.45
N THR A 107 12.26 -15.40 20.77
CA THR A 107 13.06 -16.43 20.10
C THR A 107 13.94 -15.84 19.01
N TYR A 108 13.43 -14.90 18.21
CA TYR A 108 14.21 -14.23 17.17
C TYR A 108 15.45 -13.52 17.71
N ILE A 109 15.34 -12.78 18.82
CA ILE A 109 16.50 -12.06 19.37
C ILE A 109 17.49 -12.99 20.06
N GLU A 110 17.02 -14.10 20.63
CA GLU A 110 17.86 -15.16 21.18
C GLU A 110 18.67 -15.85 20.08
N ASP A 111 18.04 -16.18 18.94
CA ASP A 111 18.68 -16.79 17.78
C ASP A 111 19.71 -15.88 17.12
N LEU A 112 19.50 -14.56 17.17
CA LEU A 112 20.44 -13.58 16.62
C LEU A 112 21.77 -13.56 17.37
N GLN A 113 21.82 -14.13 18.59
CA GLN A 113 22.98 -14.15 19.49
C GLN A 113 23.85 -12.88 19.43
N PRO A 114 23.25 -11.69 19.60
CA PRO A 114 24.01 -10.46 19.53
C PRO A 114 25.10 -10.48 20.61
N GLY A 115 26.35 -10.28 20.19
CA GLY A 115 27.44 -10.02 21.14
C GLY A 115 27.16 -8.78 21.99
N SER A 116 27.93 -8.55 23.05
CA SER A 116 27.63 -7.47 23.99
C SER A 116 27.92 -6.05 23.45
N GLY A 117 27.27 -5.04 24.05
CA GLY A 117 27.56 -3.63 23.83
C GLY A 117 27.23 -3.15 22.41
N ALA A 118 28.26 -2.76 21.66
CA ALA A 118 28.09 -2.16 20.33
C ALA A 118 27.49 -3.14 19.30
N GLN A 119 27.82 -4.43 19.39
CA GLN A 119 27.27 -5.45 18.49
C GLN A 119 25.77 -5.65 18.74
N LEU A 120 25.33 -5.69 20.00
CA LEU A 120 23.92 -5.70 20.36
C LEU A 120 23.19 -4.46 19.85
N ALA A 121 23.78 -3.27 20.01
CA ALA A 121 23.17 -2.04 19.52
C ALA A 121 23.00 -2.04 17.99
N GLN A 122 24.00 -2.54 17.25
CA GLN A 122 23.92 -2.68 15.80
C GLN A 122 22.89 -3.73 15.37
N ALA A 123 22.84 -4.87 16.06
CA ALA A 123 21.87 -5.92 15.81
C ALA A 123 20.44 -5.40 16.01
N LEU A 124 20.17 -4.73 17.14
CA LEU A 124 18.86 -4.12 17.43
C LEU A 124 18.50 -3.00 16.46
N ALA A 125 19.46 -2.22 15.97
CA ALA A 125 19.20 -1.15 14.98
C ALA A 125 18.79 -1.69 13.60
N MET A 126 19.19 -2.92 13.27
CA MET A 126 18.85 -3.60 12.03
C MET A 126 17.66 -4.56 12.18
N ALA A 127 17.33 -4.93 13.42
CA ALA A 127 16.24 -5.82 13.75
C ALA A 127 14.89 -5.16 13.53
N ASP A 128 13.89 -6.00 13.29
CA ASP A 128 12.50 -5.61 13.35
C ASP A 128 12.04 -5.56 14.83
N LEU A 129 11.38 -4.48 15.23
CA LEU A 129 10.92 -4.27 16.61
C LEU A 129 9.42 -4.56 16.82
N HIS A 130 8.69 -5.02 15.79
CA HIS A 130 7.30 -5.43 15.95
C HIS A 130 7.23 -6.67 16.86
N GLY A 131 6.34 -6.64 17.85
CA GLY A 131 6.26 -7.68 18.87
C GLY A 131 7.17 -7.51 20.06
N CYS A 132 8.13 -6.58 20.02
CA CYS A 132 8.98 -6.34 21.18
C CYS A 132 8.20 -5.61 22.28
N THR A 133 8.62 -5.81 23.54
CA THR A 133 8.09 -5.04 24.67
C THR A 133 8.96 -3.81 24.90
N LEU A 134 8.40 -2.62 24.71
CA LEU A 134 9.07 -1.34 24.99
C LEU A 134 8.52 -0.69 26.25
N GLU A 135 9.40 0.04 26.94
CA GLU A 135 9.05 0.94 28.04
C GLU A 135 9.72 2.30 27.84
N VAL A 136 8.93 3.37 27.97
CA VAL A 136 9.44 4.74 27.89
C VAL A 136 10.07 5.13 29.24
N VAL A 137 11.39 5.03 29.33
CA VAL A 137 12.16 5.40 30.55
C VAL A 137 12.25 6.93 30.71
N SER A 138 12.37 7.67 29.61
CA SER A 138 12.47 9.13 29.60
C SER A 138 11.90 9.71 28.32
N ALA A 139 11.20 10.83 28.41
CA ALA A 139 10.65 11.55 27.27
C ALA A 139 10.51 13.05 27.58
N ARG A 140 10.52 13.88 26.54
CA ARG A 140 10.26 15.32 26.65
C ARG A 140 8.85 15.60 27.18
N ASN A 141 7.87 14.75 26.83
CA ASN A 141 6.53 14.80 27.38
C ASN A 141 6.43 13.85 28.58
N PRO A 142 6.25 14.37 29.82
CA PRO A 142 6.12 13.53 31.02
C PRO A 142 4.97 12.53 30.95
N GLY A 143 3.91 12.81 30.18
CA GLY A 143 2.76 11.92 30.03
C GLY A 143 3.06 10.62 29.26
N CYS A 144 4.16 10.58 28.51
CA CYS A 144 4.58 9.36 27.79
C CYS A 144 5.45 8.44 28.66
N VAL A 145 6.08 8.99 29.70
CA VAL A 145 7.00 8.24 30.58
C VAL A 145 6.25 7.12 31.30
N ARG A 146 6.91 5.97 31.50
CA ARG A 146 6.33 4.72 32.02
C ARG A 146 5.23 4.10 31.15
N THR A 147 5.07 4.55 29.91
CA THR A 147 4.26 3.79 28.95
C THR A 147 5.01 2.53 28.58
N ARG A 148 4.42 1.37 28.90
CA ARG A 148 4.96 0.04 28.58
C ARG A 148 3.96 -0.75 27.76
N GLY A 149 4.41 -1.37 26.67
CA GLY A 149 3.53 -2.12 25.78
C GLY A 149 4.26 -2.94 24.73
N THR A 150 3.49 -3.74 24.00
CA THR A 150 3.98 -4.50 22.84
C THR A 150 3.91 -3.62 21.60
N VAL A 151 4.98 -3.54 20.82
CA VAL A 151 5.00 -2.78 19.56
C VAL A 151 4.12 -3.47 18.51
N LEU A 152 3.13 -2.74 18.00
CA LEU A 152 2.24 -3.18 16.92
C LEU A 152 2.69 -2.67 15.56
N GLU A 153 3.25 -1.47 15.53
CA GLU A 153 3.66 -0.80 14.30
C GLU A 153 4.85 0.12 14.58
N GLU A 154 5.88 0.03 13.76
CA GLU A 154 6.99 0.95 13.71
C GLU A 154 6.93 1.81 12.44
N THR A 155 7.01 3.12 12.65
CA THR A 155 7.12 4.12 11.59
C THR A 155 8.40 4.91 11.76
N GLN A 156 8.71 5.78 10.79
CA GLN A 156 9.92 6.61 10.85
C GLN A 156 10.05 7.46 12.12
N ARG A 157 8.94 7.80 12.79
CA ARG A 157 8.95 8.73 13.93
C ARG A 157 8.15 8.27 15.14
N THR A 158 7.39 7.18 15.02
CA THR A 158 6.45 6.75 16.06
C THR A 158 6.44 5.24 16.19
N PHE A 159 6.24 4.78 17.42
CA PHE A 159 5.90 3.42 17.75
C PHE A 159 4.45 3.41 18.21
N ARG A 160 3.64 2.54 17.61
CA ARG A 160 2.30 2.25 18.10
C ARG A 160 2.40 1.05 19.02
N VAL A 161 1.94 1.18 20.26
CA VAL A 161 2.06 0.12 21.27
C VAL A 161 0.70 -0.25 21.84
N ILE A 162 0.49 -1.54 22.12
CA ILE A 162 -0.61 -2.01 22.95
C ILE A 162 -0.14 -2.21 24.38
N THR A 163 -0.80 -1.53 25.31
CA THR A 163 -0.50 -1.58 26.74
C THR A 163 -1.25 -2.73 27.42
N ALA A 164 -0.84 -3.10 28.63
CA ALA A 164 -1.44 -4.21 29.39
C ALA A 164 -2.94 -4.04 29.67
N ASP A 165 -3.44 -2.79 29.73
CA ASP A 165 -4.86 -2.46 29.83
C ASP A 165 -5.61 -2.54 28.48
N SER A 166 -5.00 -3.17 27.47
CA SER A 166 -5.57 -3.36 26.12
C SER A 166 -5.94 -2.04 25.45
N ARG A 167 -5.13 -0.99 25.66
CA ARG A 167 -5.24 0.30 24.99
C ARG A 167 -4.09 0.50 24.03
N ILE A 168 -4.36 1.25 22.97
CA ILE A 168 -3.36 1.59 21.96
C ILE A 168 -2.87 3.01 22.24
N LYS A 169 -1.55 3.17 22.24
CA LYS A 169 -0.86 4.45 22.43
C LYS A 169 0.12 4.71 21.30
#